data_AF-A0A8C9GD99-F1
#
_entry.id   AF-A0A8C9GD99-F1
#
_cell.length_a   1.000
_cell.length_b   1.000
_cell.length_c   1.000
_cell.angle_alpha   90.00
_cell.angle_beta   90.00
_cell.angle_gamma   90.00
#
_symmetry.space_group_name_H-M   'P 1'
#
loop_
_entity.id
_entity.type
_entity.pdbx_description
1 polymer ?
#
loop_
_entity_poly.entity_id
_entity_poly.type
_entity_poly.pdbx_seq_one_letter_code
_entity_poly.pdbx_strand_id
1 'polypeptide(L)'
;MGGCMAMHLAYRNHQDVAGVFALSSFLNKASAVYQALQKSNGVLPELFQCHGTADELVLHSWAEETNSMLKSLGVTTKFHSFPDVYHELSKPELDKLKLWILTKLPREMEKQQ
;
A
#
# COMPACT_ATOMS: atom_id res chain seq x y z
N MET A 1 -1.89 -6.90 9.84
CA MET A 1 -3.35 -7.18 9.61
C MET A 1 -4.09 -6.02 8.95
N GLY A 2 -4.04 -4.79 9.47
CA GLY A 2 -4.78 -3.65 8.91
C GLY A 2 -4.48 -3.32 7.43
N GLY A 3 -3.23 -3.41 6.99
CA GLY A 3 -2.87 -3.18 5.57
C GLY A 3 -3.49 -4.19 4.61
N CYS A 4 -3.57 -5.47 4.99
CA CYS A 4 -4.28 -6.49 4.22
C CYS A 4 -5.76 -6.13 4.08
N MET A 5 -6.42 -5.75 5.19
CA MET A 5 -7.82 -5.31 5.16
C MET A 5 -8.03 -4.09 4.26
N ALA A 6 -7.12 -3.10 4.32
CA ALA A 6 -7.19 -1.90 3.47
C ALA A 6 -7.08 -2.25 1.97
N MET A 7 -6.15 -3.13 1.59
CA MET A 7 -6.03 -3.63 0.21
C MET A 7 -7.29 -4.38 -0.24
N HIS A 8 -7.88 -5.21 0.63
CA HIS A 8 -9.15 -5.89 0.33
C HIS A 8 -10.31 -4.91 0.14
N LEU A 9 -10.38 -3.85 0.94
CA LEU A 9 -11.44 -2.84 0.84
C LEU A 9 -11.34 -2.07 -0.48
N ALA A 10 -10.17 -1.49 -0.74
CA ALA A 10 -9.97 -0.60 -1.88
C ALA A 10 -10.02 -1.33 -3.22
N TYR A 11 -9.21 -2.38 -3.39
CA TYR A 11 -9.07 -3.01 -4.72
C TYR A 11 -10.25 -3.88 -5.13
N ARG A 12 -11.19 -4.16 -4.22
CA ARG A 12 -12.38 -4.96 -4.53
C ARG A 12 -13.67 -4.15 -4.51
N ASN A 13 -13.80 -3.17 -3.62
CA ASN A 13 -15.09 -2.51 -3.38
C ASN A 13 -15.04 -0.98 -3.57
N HIS A 14 -13.90 -0.33 -3.36
CA HIS A 14 -13.77 1.13 -3.39
C HIS A 14 -12.52 1.55 -4.16
N GLN A 15 -12.53 1.33 -5.47
CA GLN A 15 -11.41 1.70 -6.36
C GLN A 15 -11.35 3.22 -6.63
N ASP A 16 -12.28 3.99 -6.09
CA ASP A 16 -12.41 5.44 -6.19
C ASP A 16 -11.73 6.21 -5.03
N VAL A 17 -11.16 5.51 -4.06
CA VAL A 17 -10.39 6.15 -2.97
C VAL A 17 -9.08 6.76 -3.49
N ALA A 18 -8.61 7.83 -2.84
CA ALA A 18 -7.43 8.57 -3.27
C ALA A 18 -6.14 7.73 -3.30
N GLY A 19 -6.02 6.74 -2.41
CA GLY A 19 -4.86 5.84 -2.33
C GLY A 19 -5.01 4.85 -1.18
N VAL A 20 -4.12 3.86 -1.15
CA VAL A 20 -4.05 2.82 -0.12
C VAL A 20 -2.64 2.82 0.46
N PHE A 21 -2.50 2.62 1.76
CA PHE A 21 -1.21 2.31 2.36
C PHE A 21 -1.25 1.01 3.15
N ALA A 22 -0.12 0.30 3.16
CA ALA A 22 0.05 -0.96 3.87
C ALA A 22 1.43 -1.01 4.54
N LEU A 23 1.46 -1.09 5.86
CA LEU A 23 2.68 -1.18 6.66
C LEU A 23 2.79 -2.61 7.21
N SER A 24 3.96 -3.23 7.08
CA SER A 24 4.27 -4.59 7.54
C SER A 24 3.16 -5.59 7.21
N SER A 25 2.75 -5.63 5.94
CA SER A 25 1.54 -6.32 5.48
C SER A 25 1.75 -7.06 4.16
N PHE A 26 0.94 -8.09 3.94
CA PHE A 26 0.99 -8.95 2.76
C PHE A 26 -0.42 -9.40 2.35
N LEU A 27 -0.54 -9.93 1.14
CA LEU A 27 -1.70 -10.68 0.67
C LEU A 27 -1.31 -12.14 0.47
N ASN A 28 -2.24 -13.06 0.79
CA ASN A 28 -2.02 -14.47 0.52
C ASN A 28 -2.02 -14.75 -1.00
N LYS A 29 -1.31 -15.82 -1.38
CA LYS A 29 -1.37 -16.37 -2.74
C LYS A 29 -2.83 -16.60 -3.15
N ALA A 30 -3.13 -16.32 -4.43
CA ALA A 30 -4.48 -16.42 -5.00
C ALA A 30 -5.54 -15.55 -4.29
N SER A 31 -5.15 -14.51 -3.54
CA SER A 31 -6.08 -13.56 -2.91
C SER A 31 -7.14 -13.07 -3.90
N ALA A 32 -8.36 -12.91 -3.40
CA ALA A 32 -9.48 -12.32 -4.15
C ALA A 32 -9.17 -10.90 -4.65
N VAL A 33 -8.21 -10.19 -4.04
CA VAL A 33 -7.71 -8.90 -4.54
C VAL A 33 -7.13 -9.07 -5.95
N TYR A 34 -6.27 -10.07 -6.18
CA TYR A 34 -5.66 -10.30 -7.48
C TYR A 34 -6.70 -10.64 -8.55
N GLN A 35 -7.69 -11.46 -8.19
CA GLN A 35 -8.78 -11.84 -9.09
C GLN A 35 -9.68 -10.65 -9.46
N ALA A 36 -9.90 -9.71 -8.53
CA ALA A 36 -10.66 -8.49 -8.80
C ALA A 36 -9.90 -7.56 -9.74
N LEU A 37 -8.59 -7.38 -9.52
CA LEU A 37 -7.74 -6.54 -10.36
C LEU A 37 -7.62 -7.06 -11.80
N GLN A 38 -7.55 -8.38 -12.00
CA GLN A 38 -7.57 -8.99 -13.35
C GLN A 38 -8.82 -8.63 -14.16
N LYS A 39 -9.93 -8.31 -13.49
CA LYS A 39 -11.22 -7.93 -14.10
C LYS A 39 -11.48 -6.42 -14.03
N SER A 40 -10.52 -5.63 -13.57
CA SER A 40 -10.66 -4.18 -13.40
C SER A 40 -10.14 -3.45 -14.63
N ASN A 41 -10.85 -2.43 -15.08
CA ASN A 41 -10.57 -1.71 -16.33
C ASN A 41 -10.41 -0.19 -16.11
N GLY A 42 -10.36 0.26 -14.85
CA GLY A 42 -10.34 1.68 -14.47
C GLY A 42 -9.01 2.12 -13.87
N VAL A 43 -8.95 3.40 -13.50
CA VAL A 43 -7.84 3.94 -12.70
C VAL A 43 -7.93 3.34 -11.30
N LEU A 44 -6.82 2.77 -10.84
CA LEU A 44 -6.74 2.12 -9.53
C LEU A 44 -6.09 3.04 -8.49
N PRO A 45 -6.48 2.94 -7.20
CA PRO A 45 -5.82 3.67 -6.13
C PRO A 45 -4.34 3.30 -6.03
N GLU A 46 -3.46 4.29 -5.97
CA GLU A 46 -2.02 4.09 -5.77
C GLU A 46 -1.74 3.42 -4.42
N LEU A 47 -0.81 2.46 -4.39
CA LEU A 47 -0.36 1.80 -3.17
C LEU A 47 0.97 2.37 -2.65
N PHE A 48 0.97 2.82 -1.40
CA PHE A 48 2.18 3.06 -0.62
C PHE A 48 2.43 1.89 0.34
N GLN A 49 3.50 1.13 0.14
CA GLN A 49 3.80 -0.03 0.97
C GLN A 49 5.17 0.11 1.62
N CYS A 50 5.23 -0.13 2.92
CA CYS A 50 6.46 -0.13 3.71
C CYS A 50 6.65 -1.47 4.40
N HIS A 51 7.90 -1.89 4.51
CA HIS A 51 8.24 -3.14 5.19
C HIS A 51 9.65 -3.09 5.81
N GLY A 52 9.79 -3.60 7.02
CA GLY A 52 11.09 -3.81 7.66
C GLY A 52 11.78 -5.05 7.11
N THR A 53 13.06 -4.97 6.73
CA THR A 53 13.76 -6.14 6.15
C THR A 53 14.11 -7.20 7.19
N ALA A 54 14.07 -6.86 8.49
CA ALA A 54 14.31 -7.77 9.59
C ALA A 54 13.00 -8.32 10.20
N ASP A 55 11.85 -8.09 9.56
CA ASP A 55 10.56 -8.60 10.04
C ASP A 55 10.50 -10.15 9.95
N GLU A 56 10.48 -10.81 11.10
CA GLU A 56 10.38 -12.26 11.24
C GLU A 56 8.93 -12.78 11.36
N LEU A 57 7.94 -11.89 11.53
CA LEU A 57 6.53 -12.27 11.69
C LEU A 57 5.79 -12.21 10.35
N VAL A 58 6.00 -11.14 9.60
CA VAL A 58 5.55 -11.00 8.22
C VAL A 58 6.81 -10.89 7.38
N LEU A 59 7.22 -11.99 6.77
CA LEU A 59 8.47 -12.02 6.01
C LEU A 59 8.45 -10.96 4.91
N HIS A 60 9.56 -10.22 4.80
CA HIS A 60 9.74 -9.16 3.80
C HIS A 60 9.46 -9.66 2.38
N SER A 61 9.85 -10.90 2.07
CA SER A 61 9.57 -11.55 0.77
C SER A 61 8.07 -11.69 0.46
N TRP A 62 7.19 -11.84 1.46
CA TRP A 62 5.74 -11.88 1.25
C TRP A 62 5.19 -10.50 0.87
N ALA A 63 5.76 -9.44 1.45
CA ALA A 63 5.40 -8.08 1.13
C ALA A 63 5.90 -7.68 -0.27
N GLU A 64 7.12 -8.09 -0.64
CA GLU A 64 7.65 -7.94 -2.00
C GLU A 64 6.81 -8.70 -3.03
N GLU A 65 6.49 -9.98 -2.79
CA GLU A 65 5.61 -10.77 -3.66
C GLU A 65 4.26 -10.06 -3.83
N THR A 66 3.69 -9.55 -2.73
CA THR A 66 2.45 -8.79 -2.76
C THR A 66 2.58 -7.54 -3.65
N ASN A 67 3.65 -6.77 -3.48
CA ASN A 67 3.90 -5.55 -4.23
C ASN A 67 4.08 -5.83 -5.73
N SER A 68 4.92 -6.81 -6.08
CA SER A 68 5.18 -7.23 -7.45
C SER A 68 3.90 -7.71 -8.14
N MET A 69 3.08 -8.51 -7.45
CA MET A 69 1.80 -8.97 -7.98
C MET A 69 0.84 -7.81 -8.25
N LEU A 70 0.67 -6.89 -7.29
CA LEU A 70 -0.21 -5.72 -7.49
C LEU A 70 0.29 -4.82 -8.63
N LYS A 71 1.60 -4.60 -8.73
CA LYS A 71 2.22 -3.85 -9.81
C LYS A 71 1.98 -4.50 -11.18
N SER A 72 2.12 -5.83 -11.27
CA SER A 72 1.87 -6.58 -12.51
C SER A 72 0.41 -6.52 -12.96
N LEU A 73 -0.52 -6.26 -12.04
CA LEU A 73 -1.96 -6.12 -12.26
C LEU A 73 -2.40 -4.66 -12.46
N GLY A 74 -1.45 -3.74 -12.68
CA GLY A 74 -1.74 -2.35 -13.06
C GLY A 74 -1.85 -1.37 -11.89
N VAL A 75 -1.61 -1.78 -10.64
CA VAL A 75 -1.56 -0.86 -9.51
C VAL A 75 -0.25 -0.07 -9.55
N THR A 76 -0.33 1.26 -9.64
CA THR A 76 0.82 2.13 -9.38
C THR A 76 1.21 2.00 -7.91
N THR A 77 2.46 1.64 -7.63
CA THR A 77 2.91 1.41 -6.26
C THR A 77 4.32 1.91 -5.98
N LYS A 78 4.56 2.31 -4.73
CA LYS A 78 5.87 2.56 -4.14
C LYS A 78 6.09 1.57 -2.99
N PHE A 79 7.19 0.83 -3.06
CA PHE A 79 7.63 -0.08 -2.02
C PHE A 79 8.87 0.48 -1.32
N HIS A 80 8.80 0.61 0.00
CA HIS A 80 9.88 1.13 0.83
C HIS A 80 10.35 0.05 1.80
N SER A 81 11.62 -0.36 1.65
CA SER A 81 12.26 -1.30 2.56
C SER A 81 13.09 -0.55 3.58
N PHE A 82 12.98 -0.95 4.85
CA PHE A 82 13.72 -0.35 5.96
C PHE A 82 14.67 -1.38 6.58
N PRO A 83 16.00 -1.24 6.42
CA PRO A 83 16.99 -2.04 7.12
C PRO A 83 16.82 -1.96 8.63
N ASP A 84 17.11 -3.05 9.34
CA ASP A 84 17.12 -3.15 10.80
C ASP A 84 15.78 -2.85 11.50
N VAL A 85 14.69 -2.72 10.72
CA VAL A 85 13.33 -2.59 11.24
C VAL A 85 12.66 -3.97 11.21
N TYR A 86 12.06 -4.34 12.34
CA TYR A 86 11.33 -5.60 12.53
C TYR A 86 9.82 -5.38 12.28
N HIS A 87 8.95 -6.14 12.95
CA HIS A 87 7.50 -5.95 12.89
C HIS A 87 7.01 -4.79 13.77
N GLU A 88 7.44 -3.58 13.43
CA GLU A 88 7.19 -2.37 14.22
C GLU A 88 7.04 -1.13 13.34
N LEU A 89 6.63 -0.01 13.94
CA LEU A 89 6.60 1.29 13.27
C LEU A 89 7.89 2.05 13.54
N SER A 90 8.44 2.67 12.50
CA SER A 90 9.63 3.54 12.65
C SER A 90 9.31 5.00 12.32
N LYS A 91 10.02 5.94 12.95
CA LYS A 91 9.87 7.37 12.64
C LYS A 91 10.13 7.68 11.14
N PRO A 92 11.21 7.17 10.51
CA PRO A 92 11.45 7.41 9.08
C PRO A 92 10.33 6.88 8.17
N GLU A 93 9.72 5.75 8.53
CA GLU A 93 8.57 5.19 7.82
C GLU A 93 7.35 6.12 7.92
N LEU A 94 7.00 6.55 9.13
CA LEU A 94 5.86 7.42 9.37
C LEU A 94 6.03 8.81 8.72
N ASP A 95 7.25 9.35 8.72
CA ASP A 95 7.55 10.61 8.05
C ASP A 95 7.35 10.50 6.53
N LYS A 96 7.77 9.39 5.90
CA LYS A 96 7.52 9.10 4.48
C LYS A 96 6.03 8.92 4.19
N LEU A 97 5.32 8.15 5.03
CA LEU A 97 3.89 7.93 4.90
C LEU A 97 3.12 9.27 4.96
N LYS A 98 3.44 10.11 5.94
CA LYS A 98 2.82 11.43 6.11
C LYS A 98 3.00 12.30 4.87
N LEU A 99 4.22 12.37 4.33
CA LEU A 99 4.49 13.12 3.11
C LEU A 99 3.68 12.58 1.92
N TRP A 100 3.61 11.26 1.76
CA TRP A 100 2.80 10.64 0.72
C TRP A 100 1.31 10.98 0.89
N ILE A 101 0.76 10.89 2.10
CA ILE A 101 -0.64 11.27 2.38
C ILE A 101 -0.92 12.71 1.92
N LEU A 102 -0.04 13.65 2.24
CA LEU A 102 -0.21 15.06 1.83
C LEU A 102 -0.17 15.27 0.32
N THR A 103 0.44 14.36 -0.45
CA THR A 103 0.36 14.39 -1.92
C THR A 103 -0.94 13.81 -2.47
N LYS A 104 -1.57 12.86 -1.76
CA LYS A 104 -2.84 12.25 -2.16
C LYS A 104 -4.04 13.10 -1.73
N LEU A 105 -3.89 13.78 -0.60
CA LEU A 105 -4.90 14.64 0.03
C LEU A 105 -4.29 16.03 0.27
N PRO A 106 -4.07 16.83 -0.79
CA PRO A 106 -3.59 18.19 -0.64
C PRO A 106 -4.61 19.01 0.16
N ARG A 107 -4.11 19.96 0.97
CA ARG A 107 -5.01 20.94 1.61
C ARG A 107 -5.74 21.71 0.50
N GLU A 108 -7.03 21.95 0.69
CA GLU A 108 -7.71 22.95 -0.14
C GLU A 108 -6.92 24.24 -0.02
N MET A 109 -6.38 24.72 -1.15
CA MET A 109 -5.89 26.08 -1.21
C MET A 109 -7.10 26.96 -0.92
N GLU A 110 -7.07 27.69 0.19
CA GLU A 110 -7.98 28.82 0.41
C GLU A 110 -7.96 29.63 -0.88
N LYS A 111 -9.10 29.64 -1.59
CA LYS A 111 -9.29 30.55 -2.71
C LYS A 111 -9.22 31.94 -2.10
N GLN A 112 -8.04 32.56 -2.15
CA GLN A 112 -7.90 33.99 -1.91
C GLN A 112 -8.76 34.68 -2.97
N GLN A 113 -9.93 35.14 -2.53
CA GLN A 113 -10.75 36.13 -3.24
C GLN A 113 -10.07 37.50 -3.13
#